data_AF-A0A7U4E4B5-F1
#
_entry.id   AF-A0A7U4E4B5-F1
#
_cell.length_a   1.000
_cell.length_b   1.000
_cell.length_c   1.000
_cell.angle_alpha   90.00
_cell.angle_beta   90.00
_cell.angle_gamma   90.00
#
_symmetry.space_group_name_H-M   'P 1'
#
loop_
_entity.id
_entity.type
_entity.pdbx_description
1 polymer ?
#
loop_
_entity_poly.entity_id
_entity_poly.type
_entity_poly.pdbx_seq_one_letter_code
_entity_poly.pdbx_strand_id
1 'polypeptide(L)'
;MDTTALVNRLKTLFLNEKSKGLVVDAIGLAPAYGGLVSDSFVLGVSAPSMAMIDCYDKMDIIIDLLFANLNQSERKMIDRVRVYDSINELKSHAENDFDDSSCACERPLQLNAALYEMA
;
A
#
# COMPACT_ATOMS: atom_id res chain seq x y z
N MET A 1 8.88 13.79 4.61
CA MET A 1 9.66 13.26 3.46
C MET A 1 8.86 13.57 2.21
N ASP A 2 9.50 13.88 1.07
CA ASP A 2 8.79 14.19 -0.18
C ASP A 2 8.15 12.92 -0.77
N THR A 3 6.93 13.02 -1.30
CA THR A 3 6.21 11.94 -2.02
C THR A 3 7.07 11.33 -3.13
N THR A 4 7.85 12.16 -3.84
CA THR A 4 8.79 11.66 -4.86
C THR A 4 9.83 10.72 -4.27
N ALA A 5 10.35 11.02 -3.08
CA ALA A 5 11.32 10.17 -2.39
C ALA A 5 10.67 8.86 -1.92
N LEU A 6 9.43 8.90 -1.41
CA LEU A 6 8.67 7.70 -1.05
C LEU A 6 8.47 6.78 -2.26
N VAL A 7 8.03 7.34 -3.39
CA VAL A 7 7.81 6.57 -4.63
C VAL A 7 9.11 5.90 -5.10
N ASN A 8 10.22 6.62 -5.10
CA ASN A 8 11.51 6.04 -5.50
C ASN A 8 11.94 4.92 -4.55
N ARG A 9 11.73 5.09 -3.24
CA ARG A 9 12.02 4.05 -2.24
C ARG A 9 11.18 2.80 -2.46
N LEU A 10 9.88 2.96 -2.69
CA LEU A 10 8.95 1.86 -2.98
C LEU A 10 9.32 1.12 -4.28
N LYS A 11 9.64 1.86 -5.35
CA LYS A 11 10.12 1.26 -6.61
C LYS A 11 11.36 0.42 -6.39
N THR A 12 12.38 0.94 -5.69
CA THR A 12 13.60 0.19 -5.38
C THR A 12 13.31 -1.05 -4.55
N LEU A 13 12.46 -0.94 -3.52
CA LEU A 13 12.04 -2.07 -2.70
C LEU A 13 11.45 -3.19 -3.56
N PHE A 14 10.41 -2.90 -4.34
CA PHE A 14 9.71 -3.92 -5.13
C PHE A 14 10.57 -4.50 -6.26
N LEU A 15 11.46 -3.70 -6.85
CA LEU A 15 12.43 -4.21 -7.83
C LEU A 15 13.38 -5.25 -7.23
N ASN A 16 13.80 -5.08 -5.96
CA ASN A 16 14.67 -6.03 -5.28
C ASN A 16 13.93 -7.35 -4.96
N GLU A 17 12.65 -7.28 -4.63
CA GLU A 17 11.83 -8.46 -4.31
C GLU A 17 11.52 -9.33 -5.55
N LYS A 18 11.70 -8.80 -6.77
CA LYS A 18 11.59 -9.58 -8.01
C LYS A 18 12.50 -10.81 -8.02
N SER A 19 13.70 -10.68 -7.45
CA SER A 19 14.66 -11.79 -7.35
C SER A 19 14.21 -12.93 -6.42
N LYS A 20 13.25 -12.65 -5.53
CA LYS A 20 12.68 -13.59 -4.57
C LYS A 20 11.32 -14.16 -5.02
N GLY A 21 10.90 -13.84 -6.25
CA GLY A 21 9.67 -14.34 -6.85
C GLY A 21 8.44 -13.42 -6.69
N LEU A 22 8.56 -12.31 -5.97
CA LEU A 22 7.50 -11.31 -5.89
C LEU A 22 7.60 -10.34 -7.07
N VAL A 23 6.62 -10.41 -7.99
CA VAL A 23 6.53 -9.52 -9.14
C VAL A 23 5.47 -8.46 -8.89
N VAL A 24 5.92 -7.22 -8.69
CA VAL A 24 5.09 -6.02 -8.68
C VAL A 24 5.36 -5.27 -9.98
N ASP A 25 4.33 -5.07 -10.80
CA ASP A 25 4.45 -4.43 -12.12
C ASP A 25 3.99 -2.96 -12.13
N ALA A 26 3.25 -2.53 -11.11
CA ALA A 26 2.86 -1.14 -10.92
C ALA A 26 2.55 -0.81 -9.45
N ILE A 27 2.71 0.47 -9.09
CA ILE A 27 2.26 1.04 -7.82
C ILE A 27 1.51 2.35 -8.08
N GLY A 28 0.57 2.68 -7.21
CA GLY A 28 -0.16 3.96 -7.19
C GLY A 28 -0.24 4.52 -5.77
N LEU A 29 -0.25 5.85 -5.66
CA LEU A 29 -0.50 6.56 -4.41
C LEU A 29 -1.66 7.51 -4.62
N ALA A 30 -2.67 7.46 -3.75
CA ALA A 30 -3.74 8.46 -3.69
C ALA A 30 -3.85 9.02 -2.26
N PRO A 31 -4.34 10.26 -2.06
CA PRO A 31 -4.56 10.82 -0.73
C PRO A 31 -5.58 9.99 0.07
N ALA A 32 -5.26 9.60 1.31
CA ALA A 32 -6.15 8.76 2.12
C ALA A 32 -7.41 9.47 2.65
N TYR A 33 -7.37 10.80 2.76
CA TYR A 33 -8.43 11.59 3.40
C TYR A 33 -8.89 12.78 2.55
N GLY A 34 -8.97 12.63 1.23
CA GLY A 34 -9.50 13.68 0.33
C GLY A 34 -8.82 15.05 0.48
N GLY A 35 -7.53 15.07 0.85
CA GLY A 35 -6.78 16.30 1.11
C GLY A 35 -6.86 16.87 2.53
N LEU A 36 -7.59 16.25 3.46
CA LEU A 36 -7.63 16.66 4.88
C LEU A 36 -6.31 16.41 5.60
N VAL A 37 -5.55 15.40 5.15
CA VAL A 37 -4.19 15.09 5.63
C VAL A 37 -3.28 15.05 4.40
N SER A 38 -2.36 16.00 4.30
CA SER A 38 -1.52 16.20 3.10
C SER A 38 -0.49 15.10 2.89
N ASP A 39 -0.12 14.39 3.97
CA ASP A 39 1.06 13.52 3.98
C ASP A 39 0.68 12.05 4.20
N SER A 40 -0.57 11.67 3.94
CA SER A 40 -1.10 10.33 4.21
C SER A 40 -1.76 9.74 2.96
N PHE A 41 -1.28 8.57 2.53
CA PHE A 41 -1.59 7.98 1.24
C PHE A 41 -2.12 6.55 1.35
N VAL A 42 -3.06 6.21 0.46
CA VAL A 42 -3.38 4.82 0.10
C VAL A 42 -2.33 4.32 -0.88
N LEU A 43 -1.66 3.22 -0.57
CA LEU A 43 -0.74 2.55 -1.48
C LEU A 43 -1.46 1.42 -2.22
N GLY A 44 -1.68 1.62 -3.52
CA GLY A 44 -2.10 0.56 -4.44
C GLY A 44 -0.90 -0.17 -5.03
N VAL A 45 -0.91 -1.49 -5.03
CA VAL A 45 0.16 -2.35 -5.57
C VAL A 45 -0.45 -3.35 -6.55
N SER A 46 0.03 -3.40 -7.78
CA SER A 46 -0.32 -4.47 -8.72
C SER A 46 0.73 -5.56 -8.62
N ALA A 47 0.31 -6.76 -8.20
CA ALA A 47 1.19 -7.88 -7.89
C ALA A 47 0.68 -9.18 -8.55
N PRO A 48 0.82 -9.34 -9.88
CA PRO A 48 0.31 -10.51 -10.61
C PRO A 48 0.89 -11.84 -10.15
N SER A 49 2.08 -11.86 -9.53
CA SER A 49 2.63 -13.08 -8.93
C SER A 49 1.83 -13.58 -7.72
N MET A 50 0.93 -12.76 -7.17
CA MET A 50 0.08 -13.07 -6.01
C MET A 50 -1.40 -13.25 -6.39
N ALA A 51 -1.73 -13.36 -7.68
CA ALA A 51 -3.12 -13.41 -8.15
C ALA A 51 -3.97 -14.58 -7.60
N MET A 52 -3.32 -15.63 -7.10
CA MET A 52 -3.98 -16.80 -6.50
C MET A 52 -3.97 -16.78 -4.96
N ILE A 53 -3.46 -15.71 -4.36
CA ILE A 53 -3.39 -15.53 -2.90
C ILE A 53 -4.64 -14.76 -2.45
N ASP A 54 -5.15 -15.10 -1.27
CA ASP A 54 -6.27 -14.38 -0.66
C ASP A 54 -5.97 -12.88 -0.55
N CYS A 55 -7.01 -12.06 -0.67
CA CYS A 55 -6.85 -10.63 -0.71
C CYS A 55 -6.21 -10.06 0.56
N TYR A 56 -6.50 -10.62 1.73
CA TYR A 56 -5.89 -10.18 2.99
C TYR A 56 -4.47 -10.66 3.15
N ASP A 57 -4.19 -11.90 2.77
CA ASP A 57 -2.85 -12.48 2.85
C ASP A 57 -1.84 -11.72 1.97
N LYS A 58 -2.22 -11.35 0.73
CA LYS A 58 -1.34 -10.57 -0.14
C LYS A 58 -1.05 -9.17 0.41
N MET A 59 -2.00 -8.56 1.13
CA MET A 59 -1.77 -7.28 1.80
C MET A 59 -0.85 -7.42 3.00
N ASP A 60 -1.02 -8.48 3.79
CA ASP A 60 -0.17 -8.75 4.96
C ASP A 60 1.29 -8.99 4.51
N ILE A 61 1.51 -9.71 3.39
CA ILE A 61 2.84 -9.86 2.75
C ILE A 61 3.47 -8.50 2.40
N ILE A 62 2.72 -7.60 1.76
CA ILE A 62 3.22 -6.28 1.39
C ILE A 62 3.48 -5.43 2.64
N ILE A 63 2.63 -5.49 3.65
CA ILE A 63 2.80 -4.78 4.93
C ILE A 63 4.09 -5.23 5.61
N ASP A 64 4.34 -6.54 5.70
CA ASP A 64 5.58 -7.09 6.27
C ASP A 64 6.82 -6.60 5.53
N LEU A 65 6.77 -6.54 4.19
CA LEU A 65 7.85 -5.99 3.37
C LEU A 65 8.09 -4.50 3.65
N LEU A 66 7.03 -3.71 3.82
CA LEU A 66 7.13 -2.30 4.17
C LEU A 66 7.73 -2.13 5.57
N PHE A 67 7.31 -2.92 6.56
CA PHE A 67 7.86 -2.89 7.92
C PHE A 67 9.34 -3.29 7.98
N ALA A 68 9.76 -4.26 7.16
CA ALA A 68 11.14 -4.72 7.12
C ALA A 68 12.09 -3.71 6.44
N ASN A 69 11.61 -2.87 5.52
CA ASN A 69 12.47 -2.07 4.65
C ASN A 69 12.29 -0.55 4.77
N LEU A 70 11.16 -0.09 5.33
CA LEU A 70 10.86 1.31 5.54
C LEU A 70 10.99 1.70 7.01
N ASN A 71 11.59 2.86 7.24
CA ASN A 71 11.66 3.45 8.57
C ASN A 71 10.28 3.97 9.01
N GLN A 72 10.14 4.31 10.29
CA GLN A 72 8.86 4.75 10.85
C GLN A 72 8.30 6.00 10.16
N SER A 73 9.15 6.96 9.77
CA SER A 73 8.70 8.20 9.12
C SER A 73 8.15 7.96 7.72
N GLU A 74 8.75 7.02 6.97
CA GLU A 74 8.28 6.57 5.66
C GLU A 74 6.96 5.83 5.79
N ARG A 75 6.85 4.91 6.75
CA ARG A 75 5.62 4.14 6.99
C ARG A 75 4.45 5.01 7.42
N LYS A 76 4.68 6.06 8.21
CA LYS A 76 3.63 6.99 8.63
C LYS A 76 2.95 7.71 7.46
N MET A 77 3.61 7.79 6.30
CA MET A 77 3.01 8.39 5.11
C MET A 77 2.03 7.46 4.39
N ILE A 78 2.05 6.16 4.68
CA ILE A 78 1.13 5.18 4.09
C ILE A 78 0.09 4.83 5.15
N ASP A 79 -1.17 5.17 4.86
CA ASP A 79 -2.31 4.89 5.75
C ASP A 79 -2.73 3.43 5.64
N ARG A 80 -2.91 2.98 4.40
CA ARG A 80 -3.42 1.66 4.05
C ARG A 80 -2.83 1.14 2.75
N VAL A 81 -2.87 -0.18 2.60
CA VAL A 81 -2.38 -0.90 1.43
C VAL A 81 -3.54 -1.60 0.75
N ARG A 82 -3.56 -1.54 -0.59
CA ARG A 82 -4.42 -2.34 -1.46
C ARG A 82 -3.55 -3.06 -2.46
N VAL A 83 -3.85 -4.33 -2.70
CA VAL A 83 -3.10 -5.17 -3.63
C VAL A 83 -4.05 -5.73 -4.68
N TYR A 84 -3.65 -5.61 -5.94
CA TYR A 84 -4.43 -5.99 -7.12
C TYR A 84 -3.71 -7.08 -7.89
N ASP A 85 -4.48 -7.88 -8.64
CA ASP A 85 -3.93 -9.01 -9.40
C ASP A 85 -3.42 -8.57 -10.77
N SER A 86 -3.79 -7.35 -11.20
CA SER A 86 -3.34 -6.77 -12.46
C SER A 86 -3.24 -5.25 -12.42
N ILE A 87 -2.44 -4.71 -13.36
CA ILE A 87 -2.33 -3.27 -13.56
C ILE A 87 -3.66 -2.63 -13.99
N ASN A 88 -4.56 -3.38 -14.62
CA ASN A 88 -5.84 -2.87 -15.07
C ASN A 88 -6.79 -2.63 -13.89
N GLU A 89 -6.82 -3.54 -12.92
CA GLU A 89 -7.55 -3.35 -11.66
C GLU A 89 -7.01 -2.15 -10.89
N LEU A 90 -5.67 -2.06 -10.75
CA LEU A 90 -5.03 -0.92 -10.10
C LEU A 90 -5.43 0.41 -10.76
N LYS A 91 -5.39 0.48 -12.11
CA LYS A 91 -5.78 1.68 -12.87
C LYS A 91 -7.25 2.03 -12.66
N SER A 92 -8.14 1.05 -12.80
CA SER A 92 -9.58 1.24 -12.63
C SER A 92 -9.93 1.81 -11.25
N HIS A 93 -9.17 1.44 -10.21
CA HIS A 93 -9.41 1.94 -8.87
C HIS A 93 -8.68 3.26 -8.61
N ALA A 94 -7.51 3.47 -9.21
CA ALA A 94 -6.78 4.74 -9.13
C ALA A 94 -7.55 5.91 -9.77
N GLU A 95 -8.35 5.65 -10.81
CA GLU A 95 -9.23 6.66 -11.43
C GLU A 95 -10.30 7.22 -10.48
N ASN A 96 -10.57 6.52 -9.37
CA ASN A 96 -11.52 6.94 -8.34
C ASN A 96 -10.83 7.14 -6.99
N ASP A 97 -9.54 7.52 -6.96
CA ASP A 97 -8.75 7.72 -5.73
C ASP A 97 -8.74 6.52 -4.77
N PHE A 98 -8.95 5.32 -5.30
CA PHE A 98 -9.20 4.11 -4.52
C PHE A 98 -10.43 4.20 -3.60
N ASP A 99 -11.53 4.82 -4.04
CA ASP A 99 -12.79 4.87 -3.30
C ASP A 99 -13.28 3.45 -2.90
N ASP A 100 -13.88 3.36 -1.70
CA ASP A 100 -14.41 2.17 -1.04
C ASP A 100 -15.68 1.62 -1.71
N SER A 101 -16.19 2.29 -2.76
CA SER A 101 -17.32 1.80 -3.56
C SER A 101 -17.01 0.51 -4.32
N SER A 102 -15.75 0.08 -4.33
CA SER A 102 -15.28 -1.15 -4.94
C SER A 102 -15.03 -2.21 -3.87
N CYS A 103 -15.41 -3.48 -4.11
CA CYS A 103 -15.15 -4.60 -3.21
C CYS A 103 -13.65 -4.97 -3.04
N ALA A 104 -12.73 -4.02 -3.21
CA ALA A 104 -11.31 -4.24 -3.00
C ALA A 104 -11.03 -4.33 -1.50
N CYS A 105 -10.46 -5.46 -1.08
CA CYS A 105 -9.97 -5.60 0.28
C CYS A 105 -8.84 -4.57 0.54
N GLU A 106 -8.79 -4.05 1.76
CA GLU A 106 -7.74 -3.14 2.21
C GLU A 106 -7.26 -3.48 3.63
N ARG A 107 -6.01 -3.12 3.94
CA ARG A 107 -5.44 -3.26 5.28
C ARG A 107 -4.76 -1.97 5.72
N PRO A 108 -5.03 -1.46 6.94
CA PRO A 108 -4.30 -0.33 7.48
C PRO A 108 -2.83 -0.73 7.73
N LEU A 109 -1.90 0.14 7.38
CA LEU A 109 -0.48 -0.05 7.68
C LEU A 109 -0.17 0.32 9.14
N GLN A 110 -0.97 1.21 9.74
CA GLN A 110 -0.81 1.60 11.14
C GLN A 110 -1.40 0.54 12.08
N LEU A 111 -0.55 -0.35 12.60
CA LEU A 111 -0.93 -1.39 13.55
C LEU A 111 -0.89 -0.96 15.02
N ASN A 112 -0.44 0.27 15.30
CA ASN A 112 -0.34 0.79 16.67
C ASN A 112 -1.61 1.56 17.05
N ALA A 113 -2.70 0.85 17.28
CA ALA A 113 -3.83 1.44 17.99
C ALA A 113 -3.36 1.84 19.40
N ALA A 114 -3.32 3.13 19.70
CA ALA A 114 -3.14 3.59 21.06
C ALA A 114 -4.44 3.32 21.82
N LEU A 115 -4.37 2.42 22.81
CA LEU A 115 -5.48 2.11 23.70
C LEU A 115 -5.50 3.17 24.81
N TYR A 116 -6.59 3.92 24.89
CA TYR A 116 -6.81 4.91 25.95
C TYR A 116 -7.90 4.39 26.87
N GLU A 117 -7.56 4.13 28.13
CA GLU A 117 -8.53 3.76 29.16
C GLU A 117 -9.38 5.00 29.51
N MET A 118 -10.70 4.83 29.47
CA MET A 118 -11.64 5.86 29.93
C MET A 118 -11.76 5.73 31.45
N ALA A 119 -11.32 6.75 32.17
CA ALA A 119 -11.49 6.87 33.63
C ALA A 119 -12.95 7.12 34.01
#